data_AF-A0A0D2UEF9-F1
#
_entry.id   AF-A0A0D2UEF9-F1
#
_cell.length_a   1.000
_cell.length_b   1.000
_cell.length_c   1.000
_cell.angle_alpha   90.00
_cell.angle_beta   90.00
_cell.angle_gamma   90.00
#
_symmetry.space_group_name_H-M   'P 1'
#
loop_
_entity.id
_entity.type
_entity.pdbx_description
1 polymer ?
#
loop_
_entity_poly.entity_id
_entity_poly.type
_entity_poly.pdbx_seq_one_letter_code
_entity_poly.pdbx_strand_id
1 'polypeptide(L)'
;MNREELEWCVSVPKVELHAHLNGSVRNSTLFELARVLGDKGVIVFSDVENVIMKDDRTLHEVFKLFDLIHILTTDHSTVTRITKEVIEDFAAENVVYLELRTTPKRNDSIGMSKRSYMDAVMEGLRAVSSVDVDYSPAGLKTNTFNGSMRKKMYVRFLLSIDRRESTEAAMETVKLALEMRDLGVVGIDLSGNPIVGNWSTFLPALKFAKEQGLYITLHCGECL
;
A
#
# COMPACT_ATOMS: atom_id res chain seq x y z
N MET A 1 19.58 1.09 21.92
CA MET A 1 18.34 1.58 22.55
C MET A 1 17.98 0.62 23.66
N ASN A 2 17.80 1.10 24.88
CA ASN A 2 17.39 0.29 26.02
C ASN A 2 15.86 0.01 25.94
N ARG A 3 15.36 -0.84 26.84
CA ARG A 3 13.94 -1.27 26.83
C ARG A 3 12.97 -0.10 27.05
N GLU A 4 13.30 0.83 27.93
CA GLU A 4 12.46 1.99 28.23
C GLU A 4 12.37 2.94 27.02
N GLU A 5 13.49 3.16 26.33
CA GLU A 5 13.54 3.94 25.09
C GLU A 5 12.70 3.28 23.98
N LEU A 6 12.72 1.95 23.86
CA LEU A 6 11.88 1.20 22.93
C LEU A 6 10.39 1.32 23.27
N GLU A 7 10.02 1.14 24.55
CA GLU A 7 8.64 1.28 25.02
C GLU A 7 8.11 2.71 24.79
N TRP A 8 8.96 3.72 25.00
CA TRP A 8 8.63 5.10 24.68
C TRP A 8 8.38 5.28 23.17
N CYS A 9 9.31 4.86 22.30
CA CYS A 9 9.17 4.94 20.85
C CYS A 9 7.87 4.27 20.35
N VAL A 10 7.53 3.11 20.91
CA VAL A 10 6.29 2.40 20.58
C VAL A 10 5.07 3.20 21.06
N SER A 11 5.07 3.72 22.29
CA SER A 11 3.92 4.40 22.90
C SER A 11 3.53 5.76 22.30
N VAL A 12 4.48 6.48 21.70
CA VAL A 12 4.22 7.81 21.11
C VAL A 12 3.23 7.71 19.95
N PRO A 13 2.21 8.59 19.86
CA PRO A 13 1.31 8.63 18.71
C PRO A 13 2.06 9.07 17.45
N LYS A 14 1.93 8.30 16.37
CA LYS A 14 2.67 8.51 15.11
C LYS A 14 1.74 8.74 13.92
N VAL A 15 2.27 9.45 12.92
CA VAL A 15 1.62 9.66 11.63
C VAL A 15 2.53 9.03 10.57
N GLU A 16 2.01 8.04 9.86
CA GLU A 16 2.71 7.41 8.73
C GLU A 16 2.13 7.97 7.43
N LEU A 17 2.97 8.61 6.63
CA LEU A 17 2.57 9.25 5.38
C LEU A 17 3.11 8.55 4.15
N HIS A 18 4.00 7.56 4.30
CA HIS A 18 4.69 6.91 3.21
C HIS A 18 4.94 5.42 3.48
N ALA A 19 3.86 4.64 3.48
CA ALA A 19 3.93 3.17 3.52
C ALA A 19 3.32 2.55 2.26
N HIS A 20 4.14 1.84 1.47
CA HIS A 20 3.66 1.08 0.32
C HIS A 20 3.12 -0.27 0.79
N LEU A 21 1.85 -0.59 0.46
CA LEU A 21 1.19 -1.82 0.91
C LEU A 21 2.04 -3.09 0.67
N ASN A 22 2.51 -3.29 -0.56
CA ASN A 22 3.33 -4.45 -0.91
C ASN A 22 4.74 -4.40 -0.29
N GLY A 23 5.22 -3.24 0.13
CA GLY A 23 6.49 -3.07 0.85
C GLY A 23 6.36 -3.27 2.37
N SER A 24 5.13 -3.36 2.89
CA SER A 24 4.83 -3.49 4.32
C SER A 24 4.34 -4.90 4.70
N VAL A 25 4.41 -5.87 3.79
CA VAL A 25 3.96 -7.24 4.05
C VAL A 25 4.88 -7.91 5.07
N ARG A 26 4.30 -8.59 6.07
CA ARG A 26 5.06 -9.39 7.04
C ARG A 26 5.90 -10.44 6.32
N ASN A 27 7.14 -10.62 6.74
CA ASN A 27 8.02 -11.67 6.19
C ASN A 27 7.36 -13.06 6.31
N SER A 28 6.72 -13.38 7.44
CA SER A 28 6.01 -14.65 7.62
C SER A 28 4.90 -14.87 6.58
N THR A 29 4.13 -13.83 6.26
CA THR A 29 3.10 -13.87 5.23
C THR A 29 3.72 -14.06 3.84
N LEU A 30 4.82 -13.37 3.51
CA LEU A 30 5.53 -13.59 2.24
C LEU A 30 6.04 -15.03 2.11
N PHE A 31 6.61 -15.60 3.18
CA PHE A 31 7.07 -16.99 3.18
C PHE A 31 5.92 -17.98 3.01
N GLU A 32 4.80 -17.77 3.67
CA GLU A 32 3.61 -18.61 3.52
C GLU A 32 3.09 -18.59 2.08
N LEU A 33 2.94 -17.40 1.49
CA LEU A 33 2.48 -17.23 0.10
C LEU A 33 3.47 -17.85 -0.89
N ALA A 34 4.76 -17.63 -0.69
CA ALA A 34 5.81 -18.22 -1.52
C ALA A 34 5.79 -19.75 -1.46
N ARG A 35 5.57 -20.34 -0.28
CA ARG A 35 5.45 -21.79 -0.12
C ARG A 35 4.25 -22.34 -0.89
N VAL A 36 3.08 -21.70 -0.76
CA VAL A 36 1.87 -22.11 -1.48
C VAL A 36 2.06 -22.07 -3.01
N LEU A 37 2.74 -21.05 -3.53
CA LEU A 37 3.05 -20.95 -4.96
C LEU A 37 4.16 -21.90 -5.40
N GLY A 38 5.13 -22.19 -4.52
CA GLY A 38 6.16 -23.21 -4.74
C GLY A 38 5.58 -24.61 -4.84
N ASP A 39 4.64 -24.96 -3.95
CA ASP A 39 3.93 -26.25 -3.97
C ASP A 39 3.07 -26.42 -5.23
N LYS A 40 2.63 -25.30 -5.84
CA LYS A 40 1.93 -25.28 -7.14
C LYS A 40 2.88 -25.29 -8.35
N GLY A 41 4.20 -25.25 -8.14
CA GLY A 41 5.21 -25.19 -9.20
C GLY A 41 5.25 -23.86 -9.97
N VAL A 42 4.67 -22.79 -9.42
CA VAL A 42 4.65 -21.46 -10.06
C VAL A 42 6.00 -20.74 -9.89
N ILE A 43 6.68 -20.99 -8.76
CA ILE A 43 7.98 -20.41 -8.42
C ILE A 43 8.88 -21.46 -7.77
N VAL A 44 10.18 -21.17 -7.68
CA VAL A 44 11.15 -21.96 -6.91
C VAL A 44 11.31 -21.32 -5.53
N PHE A 45 10.80 -21.98 -4.47
CA PHE A 45 10.75 -21.40 -3.12
C PHE A 45 12.12 -21.00 -2.55
N SER A 46 13.17 -21.81 -2.77
CA SER A 46 14.52 -21.52 -2.29
C SER A 46 15.10 -20.22 -2.85
N ASP A 47 14.68 -19.83 -4.04
CA ASP A 47 15.15 -18.59 -4.68
C ASP A 47 14.49 -17.37 -4.03
N VAL A 48 13.25 -17.54 -3.55
CA VAL A 48 12.49 -16.50 -2.85
C VAL A 48 13.03 -16.24 -1.46
N GLU A 49 13.39 -17.30 -0.72
CA GLU A 49 13.88 -17.18 0.65
C GLU A 49 15.17 -16.36 0.73
N ASN A 50 16.12 -16.66 -0.16
CA ASN A 50 17.37 -15.92 -0.25
C ASN A 50 17.17 -14.45 -0.63
N VAL A 51 16.16 -14.15 -1.45
CA VAL A 51 15.84 -12.78 -1.90
C VAL A 51 15.15 -11.98 -0.79
N ILE A 52 14.28 -12.60 0.03
CA ILE A 52 13.59 -11.94 1.16
C ILE A 52 14.52 -11.69 2.34
N MET A 53 15.47 -12.60 2.64
CA MET A 53 16.34 -12.50 3.82
C MET A 53 17.58 -11.61 3.64
N LYS A 54 17.83 -11.06 2.45
CA LYS A 54 19.01 -10.24 2.19
C LYS A 54 18.88 -8.83 2.78
N ASP A 55 19.73 -8.43 3.74
CA ASP A 55 19.64 -7.10 4.38
C ASP A 55 20.27 -5.94 3.57
N ASP A 56 21.29 -6.21 2.76
CA ASP A 56 22.07 -5.19 2.03
C ASP A 56 21.61 -5.02 0.58
N ARG A 57 20.46 -4.36 0.36
CA ARG A 57 19.93 -4.18 -1.00
C ARG A 57 20.36 -2.87 -1.63
N THR A 58 20.92 -2.96 -2.84
CA THR A 58 20.96 -1.82 -3.76
C THR A 58 19.54 -1.46 -4.23
N LEU A 59 19.33 -0.21 -4.68
CA LEU A 59 18.04 0.22 -5.20
C LEU A 59 17.53 -0.67 -6.36
N HIS A 60 18.45 -1.15 -7.21
CA HIS A 60 18.11 -2.08 -8.28
C HIS A 60 17.60 -3.43 -7.77
N GLU A 61 18.20 -3.97 -6.70
CA GLU A 61 17.77 -5.23 -6.09
C GLU A 61 16.44 -5.10 -5.36
N VAL A 62 16.13 -3.92 -4.80
CA VAL A 62 14.82 -3.62 -4.22
C VAL A 62 13.71 -3.78 -5.27
N PHE A 63 13.89 -3.27 -6.49
CA PHE A 63 12.88 -3.42 -7.54
C PHE A 63 12.70 -4.87 -8.02
N LYS A 64 13.78 -5.67 -8.05
CA LYS A 64 13.68 -7.12 -8.31
C LYS A 64 12.90 -7.84 -7.21
N LEU A 65 13.12 -7.48 -5.95
CA LEU A 65 12.32 -7.98 -4.83
C LEU A 65 10.85 -7.59 -5.00
N PHE A 66 10.54 -6.36 -5.39
CA PHE A 66 9.16 -5.94 -5.63
C PHE A 66 8.48 -6.71 -6.77
N ASP A 67 9.19 -7.04 -7.85
CA ASP A 67 8.64 -7.89 -8.91
C ASP A 67 8.25 -9.27 -8.36
N LEU A 68 9.09 -9.86 -7.48
CA LEU A 68 8.77 -11.10 -6.79
C LEU A 68 7.57 -10.93 -5.84
N ILE A 69 7.56 -9.89 -5.00
CA ILE A 69 6.43 -9.63 -4.10
C ILE A 69 5.14 -9.50 -4.89
N HIS A 70 5.14 -8.82 -6.03
CA HIS A 70 3.96 -8.69 -6.88
C HIS A 70 3.49 -10.05 -7.42
N ILE A 71 4.39 -10.97 -7.79
CA ILE A 71 4.01 -12.35 -8.14
C ILE A 71 3.28 -13.04 -6.97
N LEU A 72 3.77 -12.85 -5.75
CA LEU A 72 3.20 -13.48 -4.55
C LEU A 72 1.87 -12.88 -4.09
N THR A 73 1.59 -11.62 -4.44
CA THR A 73 0.54 -10.82 -3.77
C THR A 73 -0.51 -10.23 -4.71
N THR A 74 -0.47 -10.53 -6.01
CA THR A 74 -1.44 -10.02 -6.99
C THR A 74 -2.61 -10.99 -7.19
N ASP A 75 -3.40 -11.18 -6.14
CA ASP A 75 -4.74 -11.79 -6.17
C ASP A 75 -5.64 -11.13 -5.11
N HIS A 76 -6.97 -11.15 -5.30
CA HIS A 76 -7.88 -10.41 -4.42
C HIS A 76 -7.78 -10.85 -2.95
N SER A 77 -7.72 -12.16 -2.68
CA SER A 77 -7.70 -12.68 -1.32
C SER A 77 -6.43 -12.28 -0.57
N THR A 78 -5.28 -12.31 -1.25
CA THR A 78 -4.02 -11.87 -0.67
C THR A 78 -4.00 -10.37 -0.44
N VAL A 79 -4.50 -9.56 -1.39
CA VAL A 79 -4.59 -8.10 -1.24
C VAL A 79 -5.44 -7.72 -0.01
N THR A 80 -6.60 -8.38 0.17
CA THR A 80 -7.43 -8.24 1.36
C THR A 80 -6.66 -8.58 2.64
N ARG A 81 -5.98 -9.73 2.65
CA ARG A 81 -5.18 -10.18 3.81
C ARG A 81 -4.09 -9.18 4.16
N ILE A 82 -3.21 -8.82 3.23
CA ILE A 82 -2.06 -7.97 3.52
C ILE A 82 -2.49 -6.55 3.91
N THR A 83 -3.59 -6.04 3.34
CA THR A 83 -4.14 -4.74 3.74
C THR A 83 -4.57 -4.75 5.20
N LYS A 84 -5.27 -5.80 5.62
CA LYS A 84 -5.62 -5.99 7.03
C LYS A 84 -4.34 -6.01 7.87
N GLU A 85 -3.42 -6.94 7.59
CA GLU A 85 -2.21 -7.13 8.39
C GLU A 85 -1.39 -5.84 8.58
N VAL A 86 -1.18 -5.08 7.50
CA VAL A 86 -0.44 -3.81 7.53
C VAL A 86 -1.10 -2.78 8.45
N ILE A 87 -2.43 -2.66 8.38
CA ILE A 87 -3.19 -1.73 9.24
C ILE A 87 -3.09 -2.16 10.71
N GLU A 88 -3.17 -3.47 10.99
CA GLU A 88 -3.04 -3.98 12.36
C GLU A 88 -1.63 -3.74 12.93
N ASP A 89 -0.60 -3.90 12.11
CA ASP A 89 0.80 -3.71 12.51
C ASP A 89 1.10 -2.24 12.84
N PHE A 90 0.72 -1.30 11.97
CA PHE A 90 0.90 0.13 12.23
C PHE A 90 0.15 0.57 13.50
N ALA A 91 -1.06 0.06 13.71
CA ALA A 91 -1.83 0.42 14.90
C ALA A 91 -1.26 -0.23 16.19
N ALA A 92 -0.64 -1.40 16.09
CA ALA A 92 0.08 -2.01 17.21
C ALA A 92 1.20 -1.09 17.71
N GLU A 93 1.88 -0.41 16.80
CA GLU A 93 2.93 0.57 17.08
C GLU A 93 2.42 1.99 17.38
N ASN A 94 1.11 2.20 17.65
CA ASN A 94 0.52 3.52 17.92
C ASN A 94 0.63 4.53 16.77
N VAL A 95 0.63 4.06 15.52
CA VAL A 95 0.23 4.94 14.42
C VAL A 95 -1.24 5.30 14.60
N VAL A 96 -1.53 6.60 14.65
CA VAL A 96 -2.88 7.14 14.82
C VAL A 96 -3.45 7.63 13.49
N TYR A 97 -2.60 7.89 12.49
CA TYR A 97 -3.00 8.25 11.13
C TYR A 97 -2.06 7.59 10.12
N LEU A 98 -2.64 6.90 9.14
CA LEU A 98 -1.93 6.18 8.09
C LEU A 98 -2.44 6.62 6.72
N GLU A 99 -1.54 7.13 5.88
CA GLU A 99 -1.74 7.22 4.43
C GLU A 99 -1.08 6.01 3.75
N LEU A 100 -1.88 4.97 3.55
CA LEU A 100 -1.44 3.73 2.92
C LEU A 100 -1.49 3.90 1.40
N ARG A 101 -0.33 3.77 0.75
CA ARG A 101 -0.22 3.89 -0.71
C ARG A 101 -0.09 2.52 -1.37
N THR A 102 -0.72 2.36 -2.52
CA THR A 102 -0.60 1.13 -3.31
C THR A 102 -0.84 1.40 -4.79
N THR A 103 -0.15 0.67 -5.66
CA THR A 103 -0.35 0.72 -7.12
C THR A 103 -1.45 -0.26 -7.51
N PRO A 104 -2.65 0.19 -7.96
CA PRO A 104 -3.71 -0.69 -8.39
C PRO A 104 -3.27 -1.57 -9.56
N LYS A 105 -3.39 -2.89 -9.42
CA LYS A 105 -2.91 -3.85 -10.41
C LYS A 105 -4.03 -4.30 -11.35
N ARG A 106 -3.63 -4.68 -12.57
CA ARG A 106 -4.46 -5.41 -13.53
C ARG A 106 -3.83 -6.76 -13.80
N ASN A 107 -4.61 -7.82 -13.71
CA ASN A 107 -4.22 -9.19 -14.06
C ASN A 107 -5.41 -9.90 -14.71
N ASP A 108 -5.42 -9.92 -16.04
CA ASP A 108 -6.53 -10.44 -16.84
C ASP A 108 -6.73 -11.96 -16.64
N SER A 109 -5.66 -12.71 -16.31
CA SER A 109 -5.73 -14.17 -16.12
C SER A 109 -6.61 -14.59 -14.94
N ILE A 110 -6.79 -13.70 -13.96
CA ILE A 110 -7.63 -13.90 -12.77
C ILE A 110 -8.79 -12.91 -12.70
N GLY A 111 -9.06 -12.19 -13.80
CA GLY A 111 -10.14 -11.20 -13.85
C GLY A 111 -9.93 -9.98 -12.94
N MET A 112 -8.68 -9.65 -12.58
CA MET A 112 -8.38 -8.51 -11.72
C MET A 112 -8.23 -7.23 -12.56
N SER A 113 -9.12 -6.27 -12.34
CA SER A 113 -8.97 -4.88 -12.77
C SER A 113 -8.42 -3.99 -11.64
N LYS A 114 -7.94 -2.78 -11.97
CA LYS A 114 -7.53 -1.77 -10.98
C LYS A 114 -8.62 -1.50 -9.94
N ARG A 115 -9.88 -1.42 -10.37
CA ARG A 115 -11.07 -1.26 -9.51
C ARG A 115 -11.21 -2.42 -8.54
N SER A 116 -11.20 -3.66 -9.06
CA SER A 116 -11.37 -4.86 -8.24
C SER A 116 -10.19 -5.08 -7.27
N TYR A 117 -8.97 -4.69 -7.64
CA TYR A 117 -7.83 -4.66 -6.73
C TYR A 117 -8.13 -3.72 -5.55
N MET A 118 -8.61 -2.51 -5.84
CA MET A 118 -8.97 -1.56 -4.78
C MET A 118 -10.21 -1.99 -3.99
N ASP A 119 -11.13 -2.75 -4.56
CA ASP A 119 -12.20 -3.40 -3.78
C ASP A 119 -11.62 -4.36 -2.74
N ALA A 120 -10.66 -5.19 -3.12
CA ALA A 120 -9.99 -6.09 -2.18
C ALA A 120 -9.24 -5.34 -1.06
N VAL A 121 -8.62 -4.19 -1.37
CA VAL A 121 -8.04 -3.29 -0.34
C VAL A 121 -9.12 -2.81 0.63
N MET A 122 -10.27 -2.35 0.12
CA MET A 122 -11.38 -1.89 0.97
C MET A 122 -11.99 -3.03 1.79
N GLU A 123 -12.04 -4.25 1.28
CA GLU A 123 -12.42 -5.43 2.04
C GLU A 123 -11.43 -5.70 3.18
N GLY A 124 -10.12 -5.57 2.92
CA GLY A 124 -9.08 -5.74 3.94
C GLY A 124 -9.20 -4.72 5.07
N LEU A 125 -9.43 -3.45 4.72
CA LEU A 125 -9.73 -2.38 5.67
C LEU A 125 -10.94 -2.71 6.55
N ARG A 126 -12.05 -3.17 5.95
CA ARG A 126 -13.28 -3.54 6.67
C ARG A 126 -13.11 -4.79 7.54
N ALA A 127 -12.18 -5.68 7.20
CA ALA A 127 -11.87 -6.88 7.94
C ALA A 127 -10.96 -6.63 9.16
N VAL A 128 -10.45 -5.40 9.34
CA VAL A 128 -9.69 -5.02 10.53
C VAL A 128 -10.63 -5.00 11.72
N SER A 129 -10.35 -5.88 12.66
CA SER A 129 -11.16 -6.07 13.86
C SER A 129 -10.33 -5.96 15.13
N SER A 130 -9.06 -5.56 15.04
CA SER A 130 -8.09 -5.41 16.14
C SER A 130 -8.03 -3.97 16.68
N VAL A 131 -8.41 -2.96 15.87
CA VAL A 131 -8.47 -1.52 16.23
C VAL A 131 -9.71 -0.86 15.61
N ASP A 132 -10.15 0.27 16.16
CA ASP A 132 -11.24 1.04 15.55
C ASP A 132 -10.67 1.88 14.41
N VAL A 133 -11.10 1.60 13.17
CA VAL A 133 -10.58 2.28 11.97
C VAL A 133 -11.58 3.30 11.44
N ASP A 134 -11.11 4.53 11.22
CA ASP A 134 -11.87 5.61 10.61
C ASP A 134 -11.29 5.98 9.24
N TYR A 135 -11.99 5.58 8.19
CA TYR A 135 -11.68 5.90 6.79
C TYR A 135 -12.68 6.88 6.17
N SER A 136 -13.56 7.46 6.98
CA SER A 136 -14.61 8.37 6.49
C SER A 136 -14.00 9.66 5.90
N PRO A 137 -14.63 10.29 4.90
CA PRO A 137 -14.16 11.58 4.37
C PRO A 137 -14.03 12.62 5.50
N ALA A 138 -12.98 13.44 5.44
CA ALA A 138 -12.69 14.45 6.46
C ALA A 138 -13.91 15.37 6.67
N GLY A 139 -14.43 15.41 7.91
CA GLY A 139 -15.60 16.22 8.29
C GLY A 139 -16.87 15.43 8.63
N LEU A 140 -16.95 14.15 8.24
CA LEU A 140 -18.02 13.25 8.69
C LEU A 140 -17.63 12.66 10.06
N LYS A 141 -18.01 13.36 11.13
CA LYS A 141 -17.80 12.87 12.50
C LYS A 141 -18.62 11.61 12.74
N THR A 142 -18.00 10.44 12.62
CA THR A 142 -18.52 9.19 13.19
C THR A 142 -18.09 9.13 14.66
N ASN A 143 -18.69 10.00 15.49
CA ASN A 143 -18.53 9.90 16.94
C ASN A 143 -19.43 8.78 17.48
N THR A 144 -19.09 7.53 17.19
CA THR A 144 -19.56 6.39 17.99
C THR A 144 -18.53 6.14 19.07
N PHE A 145 -18.56 6.99 20.11
CA PHE A 145 -17.79 6.78 21.33
C PHE A 145 -18.49 5.69 22.14
N ASN A 146 -18.21 4.42 21.84
CA ASN A 146 -18.92 3.29 22.45
C ASN A 146 -18.36 2.90 23.83
N GLY A 147 -17.62 3.78 24.51
CA GLY A 147 -16.93 3.45 25.77
C GLY A 147 -15.84 2.38 25.62
N SER A 148 -15.47 2.06 24.38
CA SER A 148 -14.42 1.11 24.02
C SER A 148 -13.04 1.70 24.34
N MET A 149 -12.22 1.00 25.14
CA MET A 149 -10.80 1.35 25.35
C MET A 149 -9.90 1.01 24.14
N ARG A 150 -10.49 0.70 22.99
CA ARG A 150 -9.75 0.26 21.82
C ARG A 150 -9.03 1.43 21.17
N LYS A 151 -7.79 1.18 20.70
CA LYS A 151 -7.04 2.17 19.92
C LYS A 151 -7.86 2.56 18.67
N LYS A 152 -7.90 3.86 18.38
CA LYS A 152 -8.48 4.40 17.15
C LYS A 152 -7.35 4.78 16.19
N MET A 153 -7.48 4.42 14.91
CA MET A 153 -6.58 4.84 13.84
C MET A 153 -7.37 5.38 12.66
N TYR A 154 -6.89 6.47 12.07
CA TYR A 154 -7.41 7.02 10.83
C TYR A 154 -6.63 6.45 9.65
N VAL A 155 -7.33 5.95 8.63
CA VAL A 155 -6.68 5.39 7.43
C VAL A 155 -7.18 6.13 6.20
N ARG A 156 -6.25 6.60 5.37
CA ARG A 156 -6.52 7.17 4.05
C ARG A 156 -5.67 6.45 3.02
N PHE A 157 -6.08 6.52 1.76
CA PHE A 157 -5.39 5.84 0.66
C PHE A 157 -4.86 6.82 -0.37
N LEU A 158 -3.67 6.52 -0.88
CA LEU A 158 -3.10 7.13 -2.07
C LEU A 158 -2.99 6.07 -3.16
N LEU A 159 -3.50 6.35 -4.35
CA LEU A 159 -3.30 5.43 -5.48
C LEU A 159 -2.00 5.80 -6.18
N SER A 160 -1.06 4.86 -6.22
CA SER A 160 0.25 5.05 -6.84
C SER A 160 0.15 4.79 -8.35
N ILE A 161 0.75 5.68 -9.12
CA ILE A 161 1.10 5.49 -10.53
C ILE A 161 2.54 4.98 -10.56
N ASP A 162 2.76 3.82 -11.17
CA ASP A 162 4.10 3.28 -11.38
C ASP A 162 4.74 3.94 -12.60
N ARG A 163 6.02 4.35 -12.49
CA ARG A 163 6.81 4.93 -13.59
C ARG A 163 6.95 4.04 -14.85
N ARG A 164 6.53 2.78 -14.80
CA ARG A 164 6.41 1.88 -15.96
C ARG A 164 5.11 2.05 -16.75
N GLU A 165 4.13 2.76 -16.21
CA GLU A 165 2.80 2.93 -16.84
C GLU A 165 2.80 3.97 -17.97
N SER A 166 1.80 3.87 -18.86
CA SER A 166 1.52 4.89 -19.88
C SER A 166 0.68 6.04 -19.29
N THR A 167 0.54 7.13 -20.05
CA THR A 167 -0.32 8.26 -19.70
C THR A 167 -1.77 7.82 -19.49
N GLU A 168 -2.28 6.92 -20.34
CA GLU A 168 -3.64 6.41 -20.29
C GLU A 168 -3.87 5.59 -19.02
N ALA A 169 -2.94 4.68 -18.70
CA ALA A 169 -3.00 3.88 -17.49
C ALA A 169 -2.89 4.74 -16.22
N ALA A 170 -2.02 5.76 -16.23
CA ALA A 170 -1.95 6.76 -15.16
C ALA A 170 -3.28 7.50 -14.99
N MET A 171 -3.92 7.90 -16.09
CA MET A 171 -5.22 8.58 -16.08
C MET A 171 -6.35 7.67 -15.55
N GLU A 172 -6.33 6.37 -15.87
CA GLU A 172 -7.25 5.39 -15.26
C GLU A 172 -7.10 5.34 -13.74
N THR A 173 -5.87 5.35 -13.22
CA THR A 173 -5.62 5.40 -11.77
C THR A 173 -6.20 6.68 -11.15
N VAL A 174 -6.02 7.83 -11.81
CA VAL A 174 -6.58 9.10 -11.33
C VAL A 174 -8.10 9.09 -11.30
N LYS A 175 -8.76 8.59 -12.36
CA LYS A 175 -10.23 8.47 -12.40
C LYS A 175 -10.74 7.54 -11.31
N LEU A 176 -10.09 6.40 -11.11
CA LEU A 176 -10.41 5.48 -10.02
C LEU A 176 -10.29 6.15 -8.65
N ALA A 177 -9.24 6.95 -8.42
CA ALA A 177 -9.09 7.69 -7.17
C ALA A 177 -10.24 8.68 -6.92
N LEU A 178 -10.72 9.36 -7.97
CA LEU A 178 -11.87 10.27 -7.88
C LEU A 178 -13.18 9.55 -7.53
N GLU A 179 -13.40 8.37 -8.12
CA GLU A 179 -14.56 7.50 -7.84
C GLU A 179 -14.56 6.98 -6.40
N MET A 180 -13.37 6.79 -5.82
CA MET A 180 -13.20 6.20 -4.48
C MET A 180 -12.99 7.22 -3.35
N ARG A 181 -13.23 8.52 -3.60
CA ARG A 181 -13.07 9.57 -2.57
C ARG A 181 -13.91 9.34 -1.32
N ASP A 182 -15.15 8.88 -1.50
CA ASP A 182 -16.07 8.57 -0.40
C ASP A 182 -15.65 7.32 0.40
N LEU A 183 -14.65 6.60 -0.09
CA LEU A 183 -14.07 5.40 0.53
C LEU A 183 -12.69 5.68 1.16
N GLY A 184 -12.31 6.96 1.33
CA GLY A 184 -11.08 7.35 2.01
C GLY A 184 -9.86 7.49 1.10
N VAL A 185 -10.02 7.44 -0.23
CA VAL A 185 -8.95 7.81 -1.16
C VAL A 185 -8.82 9.33 -1.19
N VAL A 186 -7.62 9.84 -0.93
CA VAL A 186 -7.37 11.29 -0.81
C VAL A 186 -6.41 11.84 -1.86
N GLY A 187 -5.63 10.98 -2.52
CA GLY A 187 -4.59 11.47 -3.41
C GLY A 187 -3.93 10.45 -4.30
N ILE A 188 -2.92 10.92 -5.03
CA ILE A 188 -2.10 10.18 -5.97
C ILE A 188 -0.64 10.28 -5.58
N ASP A 189 0.07 9.16 -5.77
CA ASP A 189 1.51 9.04 -5.61
C ASP A 189 2.14 8.74 -6.99
N LEU A 190 3.29 9.34 -7.31
CA LEU A 190 4.13 8.90 -8.43
C LEU A 190 5.38 8.22 -7.86
N SER A 191 5.53 6.92 -8.15
CA SER A 191 6.56 6.06 -7.58
C SER A 191 7.03 5.00 -8.57
N GLY A 192 7.64 3.92 -8.09
CA GLY A 192 8.30 2.91 -8.93
C GLY A 192 9.71 3.32 -9.32
N ASN A 193 10.34 2.55 -10.21
CA ASN A 193 11.77 2.66 -10.48
C ASN A 193 12.16 4.05 -11.03
N PRO A 194 13.00 4.84 -10.32
CA PRO A 194 13.31 6.22 -10.70
C PRO A 194 14.13 6.35 -11.99
N ILE A 195 14.76 5.28 -12.46
CA ILE A 195 15.50 5.28 -13.74
C ILE A 195 14.62 4.92 -14.94
N VAL A 196 13.32 4.68 -14.72
CA VAL A 196 12.35 4.30 -15.74
C VAL A 196 11.31 5.40 -15.92
N GLY A 197 10.77 5.51 -17.14
CA GLY A 197 9.70 6.44 -17.48
C GLY A 197 10.22 7.85 -17.78
N ASN A 198 9.31 8.73 -18.19
CA ASN A 198 9.60 10.15 -18.41
C ASN A 198 8.55 10.99 -17.65
N TRP A 199 9.00 12.07 -17.00
CA TRP A 199 8.10 13.00 -16.32
C TRP A 199 6.94 13.50 -17.20
N SER A 200 7.21 13.73 -18.50
CA SER A 200 6.19 14.19 -19.45
C SER A 200 5.04 13.20 -19.65
N THR A 201 5.24 11.92 -19.39
CA THR A 201 4.20 10.87 -19.44
C THR A 201 3.19 11.05 -18.31
N PHE A 202 3.65 11.36 -17.09
CA PHE A 202 2.79 11.38 -15.89
C PHE A 202 2.19 12.76 -15.62
N LEU A 203 2.88 13.83 -16.06
CA LEU A 203 2.47 15.20 -15.82
C LEU A 203 1.00 15.50 -16.20
N PRO A 204 0.45 15.03 -17.34
CA PRO A 204 -0.96 15.26 -17.69
C PRO A 204 -1.94 14.66 -16.66
N ALA A 205 -1.71 13.42 -16.23
CA ALA A 205 -2.55 12.74 -15.24
C ALA A 205 -2.45 13.42 -13.86
N LEU A 206 -1.24 13.79 -13.43
CA LEU A 206 -1.01 14.46 -12.15
C LEU A 206 -1.61 15.88 -12.12
N LYS A 207 -1.54 16.63 -13.23
CA LYS A 207 -2.22 17.92 -13.36
C LYS A 207 -3.73 17.76 -13.25
N PHE A 208 -4.30 16.81 -13.99
CA PHE A 208 -5.73 16.52 -13.94
C PHE A 208 -6.17 16.14 -12.52
N ALA A 209 -5.43 15.27 -11.83
CA ALA A 209 -5.71 14.89 -10.45
C ALA A 209 -5.76 16.12 -9.52
N LYS A 210 -4.77 17.03 -9.62
CA LYS A 210 -4.71 18.26 -8.84
C LYS A 210 -5.88 19.20 -9.14
N GLU A 211 -6.24 19.36 -10.42
CA GLU A 211 -7.38 20.18 -10.85
C GLU A 211 -8.73 19.65 -10.32
N GLN A 212 -8.83 18.32 -10.14
CA GLN A 212 -10.01 17.67 -9.54
C GLN A 212 -9.98 17.62 -8.00
N GLY A 213 -8.98 18.23 -7.37
CA GLY A 213 -8.88 18.38 -5.92
C GLY A 213 -8.25 17.21 -5.18
N LEU A 214 -7.60 16.26 -5.87
CA LEU A 214 -6.80 15.21 -5.22
C LEU A 214 -5.46 15.79 -4.75
N TYR A 215 -4.97 15.32 -3.59
CA TYR A 215 -3.61 15.61 -3.14
C TYR A 215 -2.59 14.82 -3.95
N ILE A 216 -1.38 15.35 -4.11
CA ILE A 216 -0.31 14.75 -4.90
C ILE A 216 0.96 14.65 -4.06
N THR A 217 1.55 13.46 -4.03
CA THR A 217 2.90 13.22 -3.52
C THR A 217 3.76 12.64 -4.63
N LEU A 218 5.04 13.00 -4.68
CA LEU A 218 5.96 12.57 -5.72
C LEU A 218 7.22 12.04 -5.06
N HIS A 219 7.64 10.83 -5.44
CA HIS A 219 9.02 10.43 -5.21
C HIS A 219 9.94 11.30 -6.06
N CYS A 220 10.98 11.87 -5.45
CA CYS A 220 11.88 12.81 -6.09
C CYS A 220 13.29 12.70 -5.49
N GLY A 221 14.32 12.71 -6.33
CA GLY A 221 15.72 12.67 -5.88
C GLY A 221 16.21 11.32 -5.34
N GLU A 222 15.62 10.21 -5.79
CA GLU A 222 15.99 8.85 -5.32
C GLU A 222 17.24 8.27 -6.00
N CYS A 223 17.63 8.83 -7.14
CA CYS A 223 18.84 8.46 -7.87
C CYS A 223 19.71 9.69 -8.12
N LEU A 224 21.03 9.47 -8.11
CA LEU A 224 22.07 10.46 -8.38
C LEU A 224 22.50 10.41 -9.85
#